data_AF-A0AB34TCU3-F1
#
_entry.id   AF-A0AB34TCU3-F1
#
_cell.length_a   1.000
_cell.length_b   1.000
_cell.length_c   1.000
_cell.angle_alpha   90.00
_cell.angle_beta   90.00
_cell.angle_gamma   90.00
#
_symmetry.space_group_name_H-M   'P 1'
#
loop_
_entity.id
_entity.type
_entity.pdbx_description
1 polymer ?
#
loop_
_entity_poly.entity_id
_entity_poly.type
_entity_poly.pdbx_seq_one_letter_code
_entity_poly.pdbx_strand_id
1 'polypeptide(L)'
;MASVSHTADAHAILRAPDLDSAERAYLGLMPDLEHVNALARRAVGLSRVADAARGYALSMTLVGLRLQELEMGEPTARQHRQATLHSLREAFSA
;
A
#
# COMPACT_ATOMS: atom_id res chain seq x y z
N MET A 1 -19.81 2.64 -9.44
CA MET A 1 -19.06 3.82 -8.92
C MET A 1 -18.31 3.45 -7.64
N ALA A 2 -17.17 2.75 -7.76
CA ALA A 2 -16.30 2.42 -6.61
C ALA A 2 -15.16 3.46 -6.48
N SER A 3 -15.51 4.75 -6.49
CA SER A 3 -14.55 5.87 -6.36
C SER A 3 -14.40 6.36 -4.91
N VAL A 4 -15.06 5.71 -3.96
CA VAL A 4 -15.00 6.12 -2.55
C VAL A 4 -13.77 5.47 -1.90
N SER A 5 -12.64 6.16 -2.07
CA SER A 5 -11.60 6.32 -1.04
C SER A 5 -10.51 5.25 -0.88
N HIS A 6 -9.77 4.93 -1.94
CA HIS A 6 -8.44 4.28 -1.84
C HIS A 6 -7.48 4.97 -0.84
N THR A 7 -7.69 6.26 -0.53
CA THR A 7 -6.94 6.99 0.52
C THR A 7 -7.22 6.45 1.93
N ALA A 8 -8.49 6.19 2.23
CA ALA A 8 -8.92 5.68 3.53
C ALA A 8 -8.45 4.24 3.71
N ASP A 9 -8.40 3.48 2.60
CA ASP A 9 -7.97 2.09 2.57
C ASP A 9 -6.45 1.94 2.74
N ALA A 10 -5.62 2.76 2.10
CA ALA A 10 -4.16 2.68 2.29
C ALA A 10 -3.74 3.02 3.73
N HIS A 11 -4.38 4.01 4.36
CA HIS A 11 -4.14 4.32 5.77
C HIS A 11 -4.74 3.27 6.73
N ALA A 12 -5.62 2.38 6.27
CA ALA A 12 -6.09 1.26 7.08
C ALA A 12 -4.96 0.26 7.38
N ILE A 13 -3.99 0.12 6.46
CA ILE A 13 -2.78 -0.68 6.65
C ILE A 13 -1.95 -0.14 7.84
N LEU A 14 -1.80 1.18 7.91
CA LEU A 14 -1.05 1.84 8.99
C LEU A 14 -1.79 1.78 10.34
N ARG A 15 -3.12 1.81 10.32
CA ARG A 15 -3.98 1.79 11.52
C ARG A 15 -4.34 0.38 12.01
N ALA A 16 -3.94 -0.66 11.29
CA ALA A 16 -4.29 -2.03 11.64
C ALA A 16 -3.72 -2.43 13.03
N PRO A 17 -4.46 -3.19 13.84
CA PRO A 17 -4.06 -3.51 15.22
C PRO A 17 -2.80 -4.38 15.29
N ASP A 18 -2.56 -5.23 14.28
CA ASP A 18 -1.44 -6.16 14.20
C ASP A 18 -0.96 -6.32 12.75
N LEU A 19 0.17 -7.02 12.56
CA LEU A 19 0.80 -7.18 11.25
C LEU A 19 -0.04 -8.06 10.31
N ASP A 20 -0.71 -9.10 10.83
CA ASP A 20 -1.58 -9.97 10.04
C ASP A 20 -2.79 -9.19 9.49
N SER A 21 -3.35 -8.28 10.27
CA SER A 21 -4.47 -7.41 9.86
C SER A 21 -4.01 -6.36 8.84
N ALA A 22 -2.78 -5.83 8.99
CA ALA A 22 -2.19 -4.96 7.98
C ALA A 22 -1.95 -5.69 6.65
N GLU A 23 -1.48 -6.94 6.72
CA GLU A 23 -1.31 -7.81 5.56
C GLU A 23 -2.65 -8.07 4.84
N ARG A 24 -3.72 -8.37 5.59
CA ARG A 24 -5.06 -8.52 5.00
C ARG A 24 -5.56 -7.23 4.34
N ALA A 25 -5.36 -6.08 4.98
CA ALA A 25 -5.74 -4.79 4.41
C ALA A 25 -4.95 -4.49 3.12
N TYR A 26 -3.66 -4.80 3.10
CA TYR A 26 -2.81 -4.65 1.93
C TYR A 26 -3.26 -5.54 0.75
N LEU A 27 -3.49 -6.83 1.01
CA LEU A 27 -3.95 -7.77 -0.01
C LEU A 27 -5.34 -7.43 -0.55
N GLY A 28 -6.23 -6.94 0.33
CA GLY A 28 -7.55 -6.46 -0.06
C GLY A 28 -7.52 -5.16 -0.87
N LEU A 29 -6.51 -4.31 -0.66
CA LEU A 29 -6.34 -3.05 -1.40
C LEU A 29 -5.90 -3.29 -2.85
N MET A 30 -5.03 -4.27 -3.09
CA MET A 30 -4.45 -4.56 -4.41
C MET A 30 -4.46 -6.05 -4.74
N PRO A 31 -5.64 -6.66 -4.94
CA PRO A 31 -5.72 -8.07 -5.28
C PRO A 31 -5.04 -8.38 -6.62
N ASP A 32 -5.08 -7.44 -7.57
CA ASP A 32 -4.56 -7.61 -8.94
C ASP A 32 -3.90 -6.34 -9.50
N LEU A 33 -3.40 -6.45 -10.73
CA LEU A 33 -2.68 -5.39 -11.43
C LEU A 33 -3.57 -4.16 -11.75
N GLU A 34 -4.89 -4.33 -11.93
CA GLU A 34 -5.79 -3.19 -12.17
C GLU A 34 -5.83 -2.27 -10.95
N HIS A 35 -5.90 -2.86 -9.76
CA HIS A 35 -5.91 -2.14 -8.49
C HIS A 35 -4.55 -1.46 -8.20
N VAL A 36 -3.44 -2.12 -8.56
CA VAL A 36 -2.10 -1.49 -8.51
C VAL A 36 -2.06 -0.25 -9.39
N ASN A 37 -2.52 -0.37 -10.64
CA ASN A 37 -2.55 0.75 -11.58
C ASN A 37 -3.48 1.89 -11.13
N ALA A 38 -4.61 1.55 -10.50
CA ALA A 38 -5.52 2.53 -9.93
C ALA A 38 -4.85 3.33 -8.80
N LEU A 39 -4.14 2.66 -7.89
CA LEU A 39 -3.39 3.30 -6.81
C LEU A 39 -2.25 4.18 -7.35
N ALA A 40 -1.52 3.72 -8.36
CA ALA A 40 -0.46 4.50 -9.01
C ALA A 40 -1.00 5.79 -9.65
N ARG A 41 -2.09 5.71 -10.43
CA ARG A 41 -2.76 6.89 -11.01
C ARG A 41 -3.20 7.88 -9.94
N ARG A 42 -3.71 7.37 -8.81
CA ARG A 42 -4.08 8.20 -7.66
C ARG A 42 -2.86 8.87 -7.02
N ALA A 43 -1.75 8.16 -6.86
CA ALA A 43 -0.51 8.73 -6.32
C ALA A 43 -0.03 9.91 -7.18
N VAL A 44 -0.10 9.80 -8.51
CA VAL A 44 0.18 10.91 -9.43
C VAL A 44 -0.76 12.11 -9.22
N GLY A 45 -2.02 11.86 -8.84
CA GLY A 45 -2.94 12.92 -8.43
C GLY A 45 -2.50 13.62 -7.13
N LEU A 46 -2.05 12.85 -6.14
CA LEU A 46 -1.58 13.38 -4.85
C LEU A 46 -0.30 14.20 -4.97
N SER A 47 0.64 13.82 -5.85
CA SER A 47 1.90 14.56 -6.00
C SER A 47 1.70 16.01 -6.47
N ARG A 48 0.52 16.34 -6.99
CA ARG A 48 0.14 17.69 -7.45
C ARG A 48 -0.47 18.56 -6.36
N VAL A 49 -0.73 18.02 -5.17
CA VAL A 49 -1.39 18.72 -4.05
C VAL A 49 -0.34 19.09 -2.99
N ALA A 50 -0.34 20.36 -2.55
CA ALA A 50 0.51 20.79 -1.44
C ALA A 50 0.20 19.96 -0.17
N ASP A 51 1.23 19.54 0.56
CA ASP A 51 1.17 18.69 1.76
C ASP A 51 0.75 17.22 1.58
N ALA A 52 0.56 16.73 0.34
CA ALA A 52 0.21 15.33 0.09
C ALA A 52 1.41 14.36 -0.03
N ALA A 53 2.63 14.81 0.30
CA ALA A 53 3.87 14.05 0.13
C ALA A 53 3.87 12.71 0.89
N ARG A 54 3.33 12.66 2.11
CA ARG A 54 3.20 11.43 2.91
C ARG A 54 2.28 10.40 2.24
N GLY A 55 1.13 10.85 1.72
CA GLY A 55 0.18 9.98 1.01
C GLY A 55 0.74 9.48 -0.33
N TYR A 56 1.50 10.32 -1.03
CA TYR A 56 2.22 9.93 -2.24
C TYR A 56 3.28 8.86 -1.94
N ALA A 57 4.14 9.10 -0.95
CA ALA A 57 5.19 8.16 -0.54
C ALA A 57 4.60 6.80 -0.15
N LEU A 58 3.57 6.78 0.72
CA LEU A 58 2.87 5.55 1.09
C LEU A 58 2.34 4.81 -0.14
N SER A 59 1.63 5.50 -1.02
CA SER A 59 1.02 4.88 -2.21
C SER A 59 2.08 4.29 -3.14
N MET A 60 3.19 4.99 -3.36
CA MET A 60 4.26 4.52 -4.23
C MET A 60 5.03 3.33 -3.63
N THR A 61 5.26 3.30 -2.32
CA THR A 61 5.89 2.14 -1.67
C THR A 61 5.00 0.90 -1.78
N LEU A 62 3.68 1.04 -1.59
CA LEU A 62 2.74 -0.07 -1.71
C LEU A 62 2.65 -0.61 -3.16
N VAL A 63 2.64 0.29 -4.15
CA VAL A 63 2.70 -0.09 -5.58
C VAL A 63 3.98 -0.86 -5.91
N GLY A 64 5.14 -0.34 -5.49
CA GLY A 64 6.43 -1.00 -5.72
C GLY A 64 6.48 -2.40 -5.09
N LEU A 65 6.04 -2.52 -3.84
CA LEU A 65 5.93 -3.81 -3.16
C LEU A 65 5.06 -4.79 -3.95
N ARG A 66 3.87 -4.35 -4.42
CA ARG A 66 2.95 -5.27 -5.10
C ARG A 66 3.47 -5.73 -6.45
N LEU A 67 4.12 -4.85 -7.20
CA LEU A 67 4.76 -5.22 -8.47
C LEU A 67 5.88 -6.24 -8.26
N GLN A 68 6.70 -6.04 -7.23
CA GLN A 68 7.75 -6.98 -6.86
C GLN A 68 7.19 -8.35 -6.46
N GLU A 69 6.09 -8.40 -5.71
CA GLU A 69 5.44 -9.66 -5.33
C GLU A 69 4.91 -10.45 -6.52
N LEU A 70 4.41 -9.79 -7.57
CA LEU A 70 3.90 -10.45 -8.77
C LEU A 70 5.00 -11.21 -9.54
N GLU A 71 6.27 -10.84 -9.34
CA GLU A 71 7.42 -11.50 -9.94
C GLU A 71 8.00 -12.62 -9.02
N MET A 72 7.44 -12.80 -7.82
CA MET A 72 7.92 -13.72 -6.79
C MET A 72 6.98 -14.92 -6.56
N GLY A 73 7.54 -16.01 -6.05
CA GLY A 73 6.73 -17.09 -5.46
C GLY A 73 6.17 -16.69 -4.09
N GLU A 74 4.96 -17.18 -3.75
CA GLU A 74 4.20 -16.77 -2.55
C GLU A 74 5.00 -16.84 -1.22
N PRO A 75 5.82 -17.87 -0.93
CA PRO A 75 6.58 -17.91 0.31
C PRO A 75 7.56 -16.73 0.47
N THR A 76 8.23 -16.36 -0.62
CA THR A 76 9.16 -15.23 -0.66
C THR A 76 8.40 -13.90 -0.65
N ALA A 77 7.34 -13.79 -1.45
CA ALA A 77 6.48 -12.61 -1.50
C ALA A 77 5.94 -12.25 -0.11
N ARG A 78 5.43 -13.23 0.64
CA ARG A 78 4.90 -13.03 2.00
C ARG A 78 5.93 -12.49 2.98
N GLN A 79 7.17 -13.02 2.97
CA GLN A 79 8.22 -12.53 3.86
C GLN A 79 8.57 -11.06 3.56
N HIS A 80 8.74 -10.72 2.28
CA HIS A 80 9.01 -9.34 1.87
C HIS A 80 7.86 -8.40 2.21
N ARG A 81 6.62 -8.85 2.03
CA ARG A 81 5.40 -8.13 2.41
C ARG A 81 5.41 -7.77 3.88
N GLN A 82 5.54 -8.76 4.76
CA GLN A 82 5.48 -8.57 6.20
C GLN A 82 6.61 -7.66 6.69
N ALA A 83 7.83 -7.86 6.20
CA ALA A 83 8.97 -6.98 6.52
C ALA A 83 8.72 -5.53 6.08
N THR A 84 8.22 -5.32 4.86
CA THR A 84 7.96 -3.97 4.34
C THR A 84 6.82 -3.28 5.09
N LEU A 85 5.73 -4.00 5.39
CA LEU A 85 4.61 -3.46 6.15
C LEU A 85 4.99 -3.08 7.59
N HIS A 86 5.87 -3.87 8.23
CA HIS A 86 6.44 -3.52 9.53
C HIS A 86 7.22 -2.21 9.46
N SER A 87 8.22 -2.13 8.57
CA SER A 87 9.06 -0.93 8.41
C SER A 87 8.24 0.31 8.03
N LEU A 88 7.22 0.17 7.19
CA LEU A 88 6.32 1.27 6.83
C LEU A 88 5.54 1.79 8.04
N ARG A 89 5.03 0.90 8.88
CA ARG A 89 4.30 1.28 10.09
C ARG A 89 5.21 2.02 11.07
N GLU A 90 6.43 1.53 11.28
CA GLU A 90 7.42 2.22 12.11
C GLU A 90 7.73 3.62 11.57
N ALA A 91 8.05 3.74 10.28
CA ALA A 91 8.41 5.01 9.65
C ALA A 91 7.29 6.07 9.66
N PHE A 92 6.03 5.64 9.64
CA PHE A 92 4.87 6.55 9.70
C PHE A 92 4.36 6.82 11.12
N SER A 93 4.81 6.05 12.11
CA SER A 93 4.52 6.29 13.53
C SER A 93 5.46 7.30 14.19
N ALA A 94 6.59 7.61 13.55
CA ALA A 94 7.56 8.64 13.94
C ALA A 94 7.18 10.04 13.41
#